data_AF-A0A1S9J766-F1
#
_entry.id   AF-A0A1S9J766-F1
#
_cell.length_a   1.000
_cell.length_b   1.000
_cell.length_c   1.000
_cell.angle_alpha   90.00
_cell.angle_beta   90.00
_cell.angle_gamma   90.00
#
_symmetry.space_group_name_H-M   'P 1'
#
loop_
_entity.id
_entity.type
_entity.pdbx_description
1 polymer ?
#
loop_
_entity_poly.entity_id
_entity_poly.type
_entity_poly.pdbx_seq_one_letter_code
_entity_poly.pdbx_strand_id
1 'polypeptide(L)'
;MVAENYRFIQFIDLLFENGSVEEKNLAFDRYHNYLALPEIKQFVTDEIKLSFNEQQGLLDKDNKCYILLSSDNSGRVMRLSQQALISMLEPEVKKKTIWNNYSIYPSLQDTHEVVRDDPETICTRAFPLFAKGWEYAQRNKKHQLILNALGFKGYIRDVFMSAIMRKTDFVPECNNQPTELNSSFSSLMTDSDQWQQHSLKDKHYANLLTMLDLKEASESDKSKIFFCLSAVFANISHSNVFNGIPDASKTLKRYAFALLAKAHSLDESMISNQTFNTYKTVLLDFNNLSNEEANQLRISSLYRDMVRYAQYRFSKVLSEWTPDAWL
;
A
#
# COMPACT_ATOMS: atom_id res chain seq x y z
N MET A 1 -29.09 8.38 -7.13
CA MET A 1 -28.50 8.21 -8.48
C MET A 1 -27.57 9.37 -8.83
N VAL A 2 -28.01 10.64 -8.73
CA VAL A 2 -27.17 11.81 -9.06
C VAL A 2 -26.46 12.40 -7.83
N ALA A 3 -27.20 12.75 -6.76
CA ALA A 3 -26.61 13.40 -5.58
C ALA A 3 -25.52 12.57 -4.85
N GLU A 4 -25.69 11.25 -4.80
CA GLU A 4 -24.73 10.29 -4.23
C GLU A 4 -24.25 9.33 -5.33
N ASN A 5 -23.82 9.90 -6.47
CA ASN A 5 -23.51 9.13 -7.67
C ASN A 5 -22.47 8.03 -7.42
N TYR A 6 -21.39 8.35 -6.71
CA TYR A 6 -20.34 7.38 -6.43
C TYR A 6 -20.86 6.15 -5.64
N ARG A 7 -21.71 6.36 -4.62
CA ARG A 7 -22.31 5.24 -3.85
C ARG A 7 -23.23 4.41 -4.70
N PHE A 8 -24.02 5.07 -5.56
CA PHE A 8 -24.88 4.39 -6.50
C PHE A 8 -24.07 3.50 -7.44
N ILE A 9 -23.01 4.03 -8.04
CA ILE A 9 -22.15 3.29 -8.97
C ILE A 9 -21.45 2.11 -8.28
N GLN A 10 -20.91 2.30 -7.07
CA GLN A 10 -20.32 1.21 -6.29
C GLN A 10 -21.34 0.12 -5.94
N PHE A 11 -22.57 0.51 -5.60
CA PHE A 11 -23.63 -0.46 -5.32
C PHE A 11 -24.02 -1.26 -6.56
N ILE A 12 -24.14 -0.60 -7.72
CA ILE A 12 -24.43 -1.28 -9.00
C ILE A 12 -23.33 -2.28 -9.36
N ASP A 13 -22.06 -1.87 -9.27
CA ASP A 13 -20.92 -2.73 -9.56
C ASP A 13 -20.87 -3.95 -8.60
N LEU A 14 -21.11 -3.72 -7.31
CA LEU A 14 -21.16 -4.79 -6.30
C LEU A 14 -22.24 -5.84 -6.63
N LEU A 15 -23.43 -5.42 -7.07
CA LEU A 15 -24.50 -6.33 -7.47
C LEU A 15 -24.14 -7.09 -8.75
N PHE A 16 -23.49 -6.45 -9.73
CA PHE A 16 -23.05 -7.15 -10.95
C PHE A 16 -22.00 -8.23 -10.68
N GLU A 17 -21.04 -7.98 -9.78
CA GLU A 17 -20.02 -8.96 -9.43
C GLU A 17 -20.58 -10.08 -8.54
N ASN A 18 -21.27 -9.73 -7.45
CA ASN A 18 -21.55 -10.67 -6.36
C ASN A 18 -23.04 -11.01 -6.16
N GLY A 19 -23.95 -10.34 -6.86
CA GLY A 19 -25.39 -10.50 -6.65
C GLY A 19 -25.96 -11.80 -7.22
N SER A 20 -27.14 -12.18 -6.72
CA SER A 20 -27.99 -13.20 -7.34
C SER A 20 -28.46 -12.77 -8.73
N VAL A 21 -29.09 -13.67 -9.49
CA VAL A 21 -29.65 -13.33 -10.81
C VAL A 21 -30.67 -12.19 -10.69
N GLU A 22 -31.52 -12.22 -9.67
CA GLU A 22 -32.52 -11.19 -9.38
C GLU A 22 -31.86 -9.85 -9.04
N GLU A 23 -30.80 -9.86 -8.24
CA GLU A 23 -30.05 -8.66 -7.86
C GLU A 23 -29.32 -8.04 -9.05
N LYS A 24 -28.76 -8.86 -9.94
CA LYS A 24 -28.13 -8.40 -11.20
C LYS A 24 -29.16 -7.77 -12.14
N ASN A 25 -30.35 -8.35 -12.26
CA ASN A 25 -31.44 -7.77 -13.04
C ASN A 25 -31.90 -6.42 -12.45
N LEU A 26 -32.01 -6.33 -11.12
CA LEU A 26 -32.30 -5.07 -10.45
C LEU A 26 -31.21 -4.03 -10.71
N ALA A 27 -29.93 -4.41 -10.64
CA ALA A 27 -28.81 -3.52 -10.93
C ALA A 27 -28.88 -3.00 -12.37
N PHE A 28 -29.16 -3.89 -13.32
CA PHE A 28 -29.37 -3.56 -14.72
C PHE A 28 -30.49 -2.53 -14.90
N ASP A 29 -31.68 -2.78 -14.36
CA ASP A 29 -32.82 -1.87 -14.46
C ASP A 29 -32.52 -0.51 -13.83
N ARG A 30 -31.87 -0.49 -12.67
CA ARG A 30 -31.51 0.74 -11.97
C ARG A 30 -30.48 1.54 -12.76
N TYR A 31 -29.49 0.89 -13.34
CA TYR A 31 -28.48 1.55 -14.13
C TYR A 31 -29.05 2.04 -15.48
N HIS A 32 -29.91 1.26 -16.12
CA HIS A 32 -30.64 1.68 -17.33
C HIS A 32 -31.46 2.96 -17.08
N ASN A 33 -32.20 3.01 -15.96
CA ASN A 33 -32.93 4.21 -15.55
C ASN A 33 -32.00 5.41 -15.29
N TYR A 34 -30.81 5.18 -14.75
CA TYR A 34 -29.79 6.22 -14.58
C TYR A 34 -29.28 6.76 -15.93
N LEU A 35 -29.02 5.88 -16.90
CA LEU A 35 -28.59 6.26 -18.25
C LEU A 35 -29.65 7.09 -19.00
N ALA A 36 -30.93 6.87 -18.70
CA ALA A 36 -32.04 7.61 -19.28
C ALA A 36 -32.25 9.03 -18.70
N LEU A 37 -31.55 9.40 -17.62
CA LEU A 37 -31.68 10.72 -17.02
C LEU A 37 -31.26 11.82 -18.01
N PRO A 38 -31.94 12.99 -18.04
CA PRO A 38 -31.64 14.06 -18.98
C PRO A 38 -30.20 14.55 -18.97
N GLU A 39 -29.58 14.54 -17.79
CA GLU A 39 -28.19 14.98 -17.55
C GLU A 39 -27.17 13.93 -18.01
N ILE A 40 -27.55 12.65 -18.05
CA ILE A 40 -26.67 11.52 -18.34
C ILE A 40 -26.75 11.09 -19.80
N LYS A 41 -27.96 11.10 -20.39
CA LYS A 41 -28.25 10.54 -21.71
C LYS A 41 -27.34 11.05 -22.83
N GLN A 42 -26.81 12.26 -22.71
CA GLN A 42 -25.90 12.86 -23.69
C GLN A 42 -24.50 12.22 -23.70
N PHE A 43 -24.10 11.55 -22.62
CA PHE A 43 -22.84 10.82 -22.50
C PHE A 43 -22.99 9.32 -22.87
N VAL A 44 -24.21 8.89 -23.20
CA VAL A 44 -24.52 7.50 -23.58
C VAL A 44 -24.19 7.29 -25.06
N THR A 45 -23.12 6.54 -25.33
CA THR A 45 -22.73 6.16 -26.71
C THR A 45 -23.49 4.93 -27.19
N ASP A 46 -23.43 4.68 -28.49
CA ASP A 46 -24.01 3.47 -29.08
C ASP A 46 -23.35 2.19 -28.53
N GLU A 47 -22.08 2.23 -28.16
CA GLU A 47 -21.40 1.15 -27.40
C GLU A 47 -22.09 0.84 -26.07
N ILE A 48 -22.50 1.87 -25.31
CA ILE A 48 -23.26 1.68 -24.06
C ILE A 48 -24.62 1.11 -24.37
N LYS A 49 -25.32 1.64 -25.39
CA LYS A 49 -26.64 1.12 -25.79
C LYS A 49 -26.54 -0.35 -26.16
N LEU A 50 -25.56 -0.76 -26.96
CA LEU A 50 -25.33 -2.15 -27.36
C LEU A 50 -25.02 -3.03 -26.14
N SER A 51 -24.12 -2.58 -25.25
CA SER A 51 -23.75 -3.31 -24.04
C SER A 51 -24.90 -3.48 -23.04
N PHE A 52 -25.93 -2.64 -23.11
CA PHE A 52 -27.14 -2.69 -22.29
C PHE A 52 -28.40 -3.07 -23.10
N ASN A 53 -28.27 -3.55 -24.35
CA ASN A 53 -29.41 -3.94 -25.19
C ASN A 53 -29.61 -5.46 -25.27
N GLU A 54 -28.64 -6.26 -24.85
CA GLU A 54 -28.73 -7.71 -25.01
C GLU A 54 -29.21 -8.43 -23.74
N GLN A 55 -30.15 -9.37 -23.95
CA GLN A 55 -30.76 -10.26 -22.97
C GLN A 55 -29.77 -11.24 -22.28
N GLN A 56 -28.48 -10.91 -22.28
CA GLN A 56 -27.43 -11.68 -21.63
C GLN A 56 -26.69 -10.71 -20.73
N GLY A 57 -26.95 -10.80 -19.42
CA GLY A 57 -26.39 -9.93 -18.38
C GLY A 57 -24.87 -10.04 -18.18
N LEU A 58 -24.08 -10.01 -19.24
CA LEU A 58 -22.64 -9.77 -19.20
C LEU A 58 -22.34 -8.42 -19.84
N LEU A 59 -22.11 -7.43 -18.99
CA LEU A 59 -21.40 -6.23 -19.39
C LEU A 59 -19.99 -6.65 -19.82
N ASP A 60 -19.58 -6.27 -21.04
CA ASP A 60 -18.18 -6.36 -21.42
C ASP A 60 -17.37 -5.49 -20.45
N LYS A 61 -16.47 -6.14 -19.69
CA LYS A 61 -15.73 -5.51 -18.61
C LYS A 61 -14.74 -4.46 -19.12
N ASP A 62 -14.42 -4.48 -20.41
CA ASP A 62 -13.46 -3.58 -21.05
C ASP A 62 -14.12 -2.35 -21.70
N ASN A 63 -15.42 -2.40 -21.98
CA ASN A 63 -16.17 -1.28 -22.56
C ASN A 63 -16.41 -0.16 -21.55
N LYS A 64 -16.35 1.11 -21.98
CA LYS A 64 -16.48 2.28 -21.09
C LYS A 64 -17.94 2.61 -20.77
N CYS A 65 -18.57 1.67 -20.08
CA CYS A 65 -20.01 1.64 -19.78
C CYS A 65 -20.39 2.41 -18.51
N TYR A 66 -19.44 2.66 -17.60
CA TYR A 66 -19.69 3.39 -16.36
C TYR A 66 -19.58 4.89 -16.57
N ILE A 67 -20.61 5.64 -16.17
CA ILE A 67 -20.66 7.11 -16.18
C ILE A 67 -20.70 7.60 -14.74
N LEU A 68 -19.66 8.30 -14.30
CA LEU A 68 -19.57 8.89 -12.96
C LEU A 68 -19.65 10.41 -13.04
N LEU A 69 -20.31 10.98 -12.04
CA LEU A 69 -20.39 12.42 -11.82
C LEU A 69 -19.39 12.84 -10.76
N SER A 70 -18.72 13.95 -11.02
CA SER A 70 -17.78 14.54 -10.08
C SER A 70 -18.50 15.10 -8.84
N SER A 71 -17.83 15.03 -7.69
CA SER A 71 -18.34 15.56 -6.43
C SER A 71 -17.87 16.98 -6.09
N ASP A 72 -17.01 17.59 -6.92
CA ASP A 72 -16.38 18.89 -6.63
C ASP A 72 -17.17 20.11 -7.16
N ASN A 73 -18.44 19.91 -7.52
CA ASN A 73 -19.33 20.88 -8.17
C ASN A 73 -18.87 21.38 -9.55
N SER A 74 -17.78 20.85 -10.13
CA SER A 74 -17.36 21.25 -11.48
C SER A 74 -18.31 20.76 -12.57
N GLY A 75 -19.19 19.80 -12.24
CA GLY A 75 -20.04 19.10 -13.20
C GLY A 75 -19.28 18.17 -14.13
N ARG A 76 -18.01 17.84 -13.83
CA ARG A 76 -17.20 16.92 -14.63
C ARG A 76 -17.85 15.53 -14.67
N VAL A 77 -17.69 14.87 -15.80
CA VAL A 77 -18.17 13.50 -16.01
C VAL A 77 -17.01 12.61 -16.38
N MET A 78 -16.94 11.43 -15.76
CA MET A 78 -15.95 10.40 -16.08
C MET A 78 -16.64 9.22 -16.73
N ARG A 79 -16.04 8.71 -17.81
CA ARG A 79 -16.40 7.43 -18.42
C ARG A 79 -15.27 6.43 -18.33
N LEU A 80 -15.56 5.24 -17.83
CA LEU A 80 -14.57 4.18 -17.68
C LEU A 80 -15.22 2.80 -17.76
N SER A 81 -14.37 1.78 -17.93
CA SER A 81 -14.82 0.40 -17.95
C SER A 81 -14.98 -0.18 -16.56
N GLN A 82 -15.68 -1.31 -16.44
CA GLN A 82 -15.81 -2.00 -15.16
C GLN A 82 -14.43 -2.41 -14.63
N GLN A 83 -13.57 -2.93 -15.51
CA GLN A 83 -12.22 -3.32 -15.15
C GLN A 83 -11.39 -2.14 -14.64
N ALA A 84 -11.53 -0.95 -15.25
CA ALA A 84 -10.87 0.26 -14.78
C ALA A 84 -11.43 0.70 -13.41
N LEU A 85 -12.75 0.71 -13.24
CA LEU A 85 -13.43 1.06 -11.98
C LEU A 85 -12.93 0.20 -10.82
N ILE A 86 -12.99 -1.13 -10.96
CA ILE A 86 -12.53 -2.08 -9.94
C ILE A 86 -11.04 -1.88 -9.66
N SER A 87 -10.20 -1.78 -10.69
CA SER A 87 -8.74 -1.66 -10.51
C SER A 87 -8.31 -0.36 -9.82
N MET A 88 -9.09 0.71 -9.94
CA MET A 88 -8.84 2.00 -9.29
C MET A 88 -9.42 2.05 -7.88
N LEU A 89 -10.54 1.36 -7.62
CA LEU A 89 -11.13 1.20 -6.28
C LEU A 89 -10.26 0.32 -5.39
N GLU A 90 -9.82 -0.82 -5.93
CA GLU A 90 -9.04 -1.84 -5.23
C GLU A 90 -7.79 -2.23 -6.04
N PRO A 91 -6.74 -1.38 -6.03
CA PRO A 91 -5.51 -1.67 -6.77
C PRO A 91 -4.86 -2.98 -6.32
N GLU A 92 -4.69 -3.93 -7.23
CA GLU A 92 -3.99 -5.16 -6.95
C GLU A 92 -2.47 -4.93 -6.90
N VAL A 93 -1.77 -5.65 -6.02
CA VAL A 93 -0.30 -5.53 -5.87
C VAL A 93 0.45 -6.15 -7.06
N LYS A 94 -0.08 -7.23 -7.63
CA LYS A 94 0.57 -8.01 -8.70
C LYS A 94 0.22 -7.51 -10.10
N LYS A 95 -0.91 -6.81 -10.26
CA LYS A 95 -1.33 -6.22 -11.54
C LYS A 95 -1.16 -4.71 -11.48
N LYS A 96 -0.50 -4.15 -12.48
CA LYS A 96 -0.32 -2.70 -12.57
C LYS A 96 -1.68 -2.03 -12.84
N THR A 97 -2.21 -1.28 -11.88
CA THR A 97 -3.38 -0.42 -12.10
C THR A 97 -3.03 0.69 -13.10
N ILE A 98 -3.89 0.87 -14.11
CA ILE A 98 -3.78 1.91 -15.12
C ILE A 98 -4.68 3.09 -14.70
N TRP A 99 -4.08 4.09 -14.07
CA TRP A 99 -4.77 5.25 -13.48
C TRP A 99 -5.25 6.30 -14.49
N ASN A 100 -5.14 6.02 -15.78
CA ASN A 100 -5.57 6.91 -16.85
C ASN A 100 -6.40 6.18 -17.91
N ASN A 101 -7.04 5.05 -17.57
CA ASN A 101 -7.94 4.35 -18.49
C ASN A 101 -9.40 4.81 -18.36
N TYR A 102 -9.64 6.10 -18.58
CA TYR A 102 -10.97 6.73 -18.55
C TYR A 102 -11.02 7.92 -19.52
N SER A 103 -12.22 8.36 -19.87
CA SER A 103 -12.49 9.60 -20.61
C SER A 103 -13.09 10.64 -19.66
N ILE A 104 -12.68 11.90 -19.78
CA ILE A 104 -13.16 13.02 -18.94
C ILE A 104 -13.87 14.04 -19.81
N TYR A 105 -15.02 14.50 -19.34
CA TYR A 105 -15.80 15.59 -19.92
C TYR A 105 -15.85 16.75 -18.93
N PRO A 106 -15.69 18.00 -19.38
CA PRO A 106 -15.44 19.12 -18.49
C PRO A 106 -16.70 19.57 -17.73
N SER A 107 -17.89 19.32 -18.26
CA SER A 107 -19.17 19.67 -17.62
C SER A 107 -20.33 18.79 -18.11
N LEU A 108 -21.48 18.89 -17.45
CA LEU A 108 -22.75 18.31 -17.89
C LEU A 108 -23.30 18.94 -19.18
N GLN A 109 -22.70 19.98 -19.75
CA GLN A 109 -23.18 20.61 -20.99
C GLN A 109 -22.22 20.41 -22.16
N ASP A 110 -21.02 19.89 -21.89
CA ASP A 110 -19.96 19.77 -22.88
C ASP A 110 -19.54 18.30 -23.03
N THR A 111 -19.89 17.73 -24.18
CA THR A 111 -19.62 16.34 -24.54
C THR A 111 -18.28 16.16 -25.25
N HIS A 112 -17.43 17.20 -25.32
CA HIS A 112 -16.07 17.05 -25.84
C HIS A 112 -15.16 16.48 -24.75
N GLU A 113 -14.49 15.36 -25.06
CA GLU A 113 -13.47 14.80 -24.20
C GLU A 113 -12.27 15.76 -24.12
N VAL A 114 -11.80 16.04 -22.91
CA VAL A 114 -10.68 16.96 -22.66
C VAL A 114 -9.40 16.22 -22.30
N VAL A 115 -8.27 16.92 -22.45
CA VAL A 115 -6.97 16.45 -21.97
C VAL A 115 -7.06 16.25 -20.46
N ARG A 116 -6.55 15.10 -20.03
CA ARG A 116 -6.66 14.61 -18.65
C ARG A 116 -5.74 15.40 -17.72
N ASP A 117 -6.28 15.83 -16.59
CA ASP A 117 -5.47 16.23 -15.44
C ASP A 117 -4.62 15.04 -14.96
N ASP A 118 -3.61 15.32 -14.14
CA ASP A 118 -2.83 14.27 -13.52
C ASP A 118 -3.72 13.34 -12.66
N PRO A 119 -3.38 12.05 -12.50
CA PRO A 119 -4.23 11.12 -11.77
C PRO A 119 -4.48 11.49 -10.31
N GLU A 120 -3.58 12.22 -9.66
CA GLU A 120 -3.78 12.67 -8.27
C GLU A 120 -4.91 13.69 -8.20
N THR A 121 -4.93 14.69 -9.09
CA THR A 121 -6.03 15.66 -9.20
C THR A 121 -7.37 14.95 -9.47
N ILE A 122 -7.38 13.97 -10.37
CA ILE A 122 -8.59 13.19 -10.67
C ILE A 122 -9.08 12.40 -9.46
N CYS A 123 -8.20 11.67 -8.77
CA CYS A 123 -8.60 10.77 -7.69
C CYS A 123 -8.88 11.49 -6.36
N THR A 124 -8.23 12.63 -6.09
CA THR A 124 -8.33 13.31 -4.79
C THR A 124 -9.30 14.49 -4.79
N ARG A 125 -9.56 15.10 -5.95
CA ARG A 125 -10.44 16.27 -6.07
C ARG A 125 -11.72 15.96 -6.84
N ALA A 126 -11.59 15.57 -8.11
CA ALA A 126 -12.75 15.42 -8.98
C ALA A 126 -13.58 14.17 -8.65
N PHE A 127 -12.94 13.03 -8.34
CA PHE A 127 -13.59 11.76 -8.03
C PHE A 127 -13.01 11.11 -6.76
N PRO A 128 -13.31 11.66 -5.56
CA PRO A 128 -12.77 11.22 -4.28
C PRO A 128 -13.02 9.75 -3.92
N LEU A 129 -13.95 9.08 -4.62
CA LEU A 129 -14.17 7.64 -4.46
C LEU A 129 -12.90 6.82 -4.75
N PHE A 130 -12.01 7.33 -5.61
CA PHE A 130 -10.73 6.69 -5.94
C PHE A 130 -9.58 7.13 -5.02
N ALA A 131 -9.79 8.10 -4.11
CA ALA A 131 -8.72 8.64 -3.27
C ALA A 131 -8.05 7.54 -2.44
N LYS A 132 -8.85 6.67 -1.80
CA LYS A 132 -8.32 5.56 -0.99
C LYS A 132 -7.47 4.59 -1.81
N GLY A 133 -7.96 4.19 -2.99
CA GLY A 133 -7.21 3.32 -3.90
C GLY A 133 -5.92 3.98 -4.37
N TRP A 134 -5.98 5.25 -4.75
CA TRP A 134 -4.81 6.03 -5.16
C TRP A 134 -3.77 6.11 -4.05
N GLU A 135 -4.16 6.51 -2.84
CA GLU A 135 -3.28 6.59 -1.67
C GLU A 135 -2.66 5.23 -1.35
N TYR A 136 -3.44 4.15 -1.41
CA TYR A 136 -2.96 2.78 -1.23
C TYR A 136 -1.89 2.44 -2.27
N ALA A 137 -2.12 2.74 -3.55
CA ALA A 137 -1.13 2.48 -4.61
C ALA A 137 0.15 3.32 -4.47
N GLN A 138 0.04 4.58 -4.04
CA GLN A 138 1.22 5.42 -3.78
C GLN A 138 2.05 4.89 -2.61
N ARG A 139 1.41 4.49 -1.51
CA ARG A 139 2.09 3.84 -0.37
C ARG A 139 2.74 2.51 -0.78
N ASN A 140 2.04 1.70 -1.57
CA ASN A 140 2.58 0.44 -2.09
C ASN A 140 3.81 0.64 -2.95
N LYS A 141 3.83 1.68 -3.79
CA LYS A 141 5.01 2.03 -4.59
C LYS A 141 6.22 2.30 -3.69
N LYS A 142 6.05 3.04 -2.58
CA LYS A 142 7.13 3.26 -1.60
C LYS A 142 7.62 1.95 -0.97
N HIS A 143 6.72 1.07 -0.56
CA HIS A 143 7.10 -0.25 -0.01
C HIS A 143 7.83 -1.13 -1.03
N GLN A 144 7.43 -1.08 -2.31
CA GLN A 144 8.14 -1.77 -3.38
C GLN A 144 9.57 -1.22 -3.58
N LEU A 145 9.77 0.10 -3.45
CA LEU A 145 11.10 0.71 -3.52
C LEU A 145 11.99 0.25 -2.36
N ILE A 146 11.45 0.12 -1.14
CA ILE A 146 12.17 -0.45 0.01
C ILE A 146 12.63 -1.88 -0.33
N LEU A 147 11.74 -2.72 -0.84
CA LEU A 147 12.10 -4.09 -1.22
C LEU A 147 13.11 -4.18 -2.35
N ASN A 148 13.01 -3.29 -3.33
CA ASN A 148 14.00 -3.20 -4.40
C ASN A 148 15.38 -2.81 -3.83
N ALA A 149 15.42 -1.90 -2.85
CA ALA A 149 16.64 -1.49 -2.19
C ALA A 149 17.29 -2.61 -1.36
N LEU A 150 16.50 -3.53 -0.82
CA LEU A 150 17.01 -4.75 -0.15
C LEU A 150 17.51 -5.82 -1.12
N GLY A 151 17.20 -5.68 -2.42
CA GLY A 151 17.55 -6.66 -3.44
C GLY A 151 16.77 -7.98 -3.35
N PHE A 152 15.65 -8.03 -2.61
CA PHE A 152 14.85 -9.24 -2.50
C PHE A 152 14.16 -9.60 -3.81
N LYS A 153 14.25 -10.88 -4.16
CA LYS A 153 13.67 -11.48 -5.38
C LYS A 153 12.88 -12.73 -5.02
N GLY A 154 12.04 -13.17 -5.96
CA GLY A 154 11.29 -14.42 -5.85
C GLY A 154 10.45 -14.51 -4.57
N TYR A 155 10.49 -15.67 -3.92
CA TYR A 155 9.66 -15.98 -2.75
C TYR A 155 9.81 -14.98 -1.60
N ILE A 156 11.03 -14.59 -1.23
CA ILE A 156 11.26 -13.67 -0.09
C ILE A 156 10.58 -12.32 -0.34
N ARG A 157 10.63 -11.84 -1.59
CA ARG A 157 9.95 -10.60 -1.99
C ARG A 157 8.43 -10.74 -1.85
N ASP A 158 7.87 -11.83 -2.36
CA ASP A 158 6.43 -12.06 -2.37
C ASP A 158 5.87 -12.17 -0.95
N VAL A 159 6.57 -12.91 -0.07
CA VAL A 159 6.22 -13.05 1.34
C VAL A 159 6.23 -11.69 2.05
N PHE A 160 7.27 -10.89 1.85
CA PHE A 160 7.38 -9.57 2.47
C PHE A 160 6.30 -8.61 1.96
N MET A 161 5.99 -8.64 0.66
CA MET A 161 4.87 -7.87 0.10
C MET A 161 3.54 -8.32 0.71
N SER A 162 3.28 -9.62 0.79
CA SER A 162 2.06 -10.13 1.42
C SER A 162 1.93 -9.71 2.88
N ALA A 163 3.03 -9.71 3.63
CA ALA A 163 3.06 -9.25 5.01
C ALA A 163 2.67 -7.78 5.14
N ILE A 164 3.34 -6.89 4.41
CA ILE A 164 3.11 -5.44 4.43
C ILE A 164 1.65 -5.09 4.05
N MET A 165 1.04 -5.88 3.18
CA MET A 165 -0.29 -5.58 2.64
C MET A 165 -1.44 -6.08 3.51
N ARG A 166 -1.16 -6.85 4.57
CA ARG A 166 -2.19 -7.47 5.41
C ARG A 166 -1.97 -7.17 6.88
N LYS A 167 -3.08 -7.09 7.63
CA LYS A 167 -3.09 -6.97 9.09
C LYS A 167 -2.85 -8.35 9.72
N THR A 168 -1.67 -8.92 9.46
CA THR A 168 -1.10 -10.18 10.00
C THR A 168 -1.88 -11.49 9.76
N ASP A 169 -1.17 -12.62 9.93
CA ASP A 169 -1.59 -14.04 9.90
C ASP A 169 -1.68 -14.76 8.54
N PHE A 170 -0.88 -14.37 7.55
CA PHE A 170 -0.66 -15.24 6.39
C PHE A 170 0.71 -15.93 6.51
N VAL A 171 0.68 -17.24 6.75
CA VAL A 171 1.81 -18.14 6.47
C VAL A 171 1.52 -18.74 5.10
N PRO A 172 2.20 -18.34 4.02
CA PRO A 172 2.19 -19.15 2.82
C PRO A 172 2.78 -20.53 3.18
N GLU A 173 1.96 -21.58 3.13
CA GLU A 173 2.47 -22.95 3.12
C GLU A 173 3.41 -23.09 1.92
N CYS A 174 4.70 -23.30 2.18
CA CYS A 174 5.66 -23.54 1.11
C CYS A 174 6.58 -24.70 1.50
N ASN A 175 6.49 -25.77 0.72
CA ASN A 175 7.29 -27.00 0.91
C ASN A 175 8.79 -26.81 0.56
N ASN A 176 9.17 -25.65 0.01
CA ASN A 176 10.54 -25.32 -0.40
C ASN A 176 10.96 -23.95 0.19
N GLN A 177 11.23 -23.91 1.48
CA GLN A 177 11.65 -22.68 2.15
C GLN A 177 13.07 -22.29 1.72
N PRO A 178 13.31 -21.04 1.26
CA PRO A 178 14.63 -20.63 0.83
C PRO A 178 15.56 -20.41 2.03
N THR A 179 16.76 -20.99 1.96
CA THR A 179 17.87 -20.78 2.92
C THR A 179 18.59 -19.44 2.70
N GLU A 180 18.17 -18.63 1.72
CA GLU A 180 18.89 -17.46 1.21
C GLU A 180 18.57 -16.14 1.94
N LEU A 181 17.72 -16.14 2.96
CA LEU A 181 17.39 -14.91 3.69
C LEU A 181 18.65 -14.33 4.37
N ASN A 182 19.40 -15.17 5.09
CA ASN A 182 20.61 -14.74 5.80
C ASN A 182 21.71 -14.26 4.83
N SER A 183 21.88 -14.93 3.69
CA SER A 183 22.83 -14.50 2.67
C SER A 183 22.44 -13.16 2.05
N SER A 184 21.15 -12.92 1.84
CA SER A 184 20.64 -11.62 1.34
C SER A 184 21.01 -10.48 2.30
N PHE A 185 20.75 -10.63 3.60
CA PHE A 185 21.05 -9.61 4.60
C PHE A 185 22.55 -9.42 4.90
N SER A 186 23.37 -10.45 4.71
CA SER A 186 24.83 -10.34 4.89
C SER A 186 25.46 -9.26 3.99
N SER A 187 24.83 -8.96 2.84
CA SER A 187 25.27 -7.90 1.93
C SER A 187 24.82 -6.49 2.36
N LEU A 188 23.83 -6.40 3.25
CA LEU A 188 23.14 -5.16 3.64
C LEU A 188 23.66 -4.56 4.95
N MET A 189 24.12 -5.41 5.86
CA MET A 189 24.58 -5.01 7.19
C MET A 189 25.87 -5.74 7.57
N THR A 190 26.61 -5.17 8.51
CA THR A 190 27.75 -5.83 9.14
C THR A 190 27.22 -6.70 10.30
N ASP A 191 27.47 -8.00 10.22
CA ASP A 191 27.15 -8.93 11.29
C ASP A 191 28.41 -9.18 12.13
N SER A 192 28.35 -8.85 13.41
CA SER A 192 29.44 -8.98 14.36
C SER A 192 28.86 -9.26 15.73
N ASP A 193 29.54 -10.06 16.55
CA ASP A 193 29.12 -10.34 17.92
C ASP A 193 29.18 -9.09 18.83
N GLN A 194 29.82 -8.01 18.37
CA GLN A 194 29.83 -6.72 19.05
C GLN A 194 28.73 -5.80 18.51
N TRP A 195 27.78 -5.43 19.37
CA TRP A 195 26.63 -4.59 19.00
C TRP A 195 27.00 -3.25 18.35
N GLN A 196 28.16 -2.67 18.70
CA GLN A 196 28.69 -1.43 18.10
C GLN A 196 29.02 -1.57 16.62
N GLN A 197 29.15 -2.80 16.14
CA GLN A 197 29.49 -3.13 14.76
C GLN A 197 28.26 -3.56 13.95
N HIS A 198 27.09 -3.72 14.57
CA HIS A 198 25.82 -3.92 13.86
C HIS A 198 25.35 -2.61 13.23
N SER A 199 25.76 -2.41 11.98
CA SER A 199 25.49 -1.20 11.21
C SER A 199 25.09 -1.55 9.78
N LEU A 200 24.36 -0.65 9.14
CA LEU A 200 24.13 -0.73 7.70
C LEU A 200 25.47 -0.55 6.99
N LYS A 201 25.75 -1.38 5.98
CA LYS A 201 26.91 -1.16 5.12
C LYS A 201 26.71 0.11 4.31
N ASP A 202 27.77 0.89 4.12
CA ASP A 202 27.71 2.18 3.41
C ASP A 202 27.11 2.07 2.00
N LYS A 203 27.48 1.00 1.27
CA LYS A 203 26.91 0.71 -0.06
C LYS A 203 25.39 0.54 -0.02
N HIS A 204 24.88 -0.14 1.02
CA HIS A 204 23.45 -0.35 1.18
C HIS A 204 22.75 0.93 1.63
N TYR A 205 23.33 1.69 2.55
CA TYR A 205 22.82 3.00 2.94
C TYR A 205 22.70 3.95 1.74
N ALA A 206 23.73 4.05 0.90
CA ALA A 206 23.69 4.84 -0.33
C ALA A 206 22.63 4.34 -1.33
N ASN A 207 22.43 3.04 -1.41
CA ASN A 207 21.37 2.43 -2.23
C ASN A 207 19.96 2.81 -1.70
N LEU A 208 19.74 2.75 -0.39
CA LEU A 208 18.50 3.20 0.24
C LEU A 208 18.25 4.68 -0.03
N LEU A 209 19.26 5.54 0.11
CA LEU A 209 19.09 6.97 -0.19
C LEU A 209 18.73 7.23 -1.66
N THR A 210 19.26 6.42 -2.59
CA THR A 210 18.98 6.58 -4.02
C THR A 210 17.60 6.05 -4.40
N MET A 211 17.25 4.83 -3.96
CA MET A 211 15.98 4.19 -4.31
C MET A 211 14.78 4.87 -3.66
N LEU A 212 14.97 5.48 -2.50
CA LEU A 212 13.93 6.15 -1.74
C LEU A 212 13.88 7.67 -1.99
N ASP A 213 14.72 8.18 -2.90
CA ASP A 213 14.84 9.59 -3.24
C ASP A 213 15.10 10.51 -2.02
N LEU A 214 16.04 10.07 -1.16
CA LEU A 214 16.35 10.74 0.12
C LEU A 214 17.70 11.48 0.09
N LYS A 215 18.36 11.62 -1.06
CA LYS A 215 19.71 12.26 -1.11
C LYS A 215 19.69 13.68 -0.55
N GLU A 216 18.73 14.47 -1.00
CA GLU A 216 18.55 15.88 -0.63
C GLU A 216 17.77 16.08 0.68
N ALA A 217 17.26 15.01 1.30
CA ALA A 217 16.53 15.12 2.56
C ALA A 217 17.47 15.53 3.72
N SER A 218 16.93 16.27 4.69
CA SER A 218 17.66 16.65 5.91
C SER A 218 18.06 15.41 6.73
N GLU A 219 19.11 15.51 7.54
CA GLU A 219 19.52 14.40 8.41
C GLU A 219 18.42 14.03 9.42
N SER A 220 17.68 15.01 9.96
CA SER A 220 16.55 14.72 10.85
C SER A 220 15.42 14.00 10.13
N ASP A 221 15.13 14.31 8.86
CA ASP A 221 14.09 13.62 8.11
C ASP A 221 14.52 12.21 7.72
N LYS A 222 15.78 12.04 7.29
CA LYS A 222 16.38 10.72 7.11
C LYS A 222 16.24 9.91 8.41
N SER A 223 16.61 10.48 9.55
CA SER A 223 16.51 9.83 10.87
C SER A 223 15.10 9.30 11.16
N LYS A 224 14.07 10.15 11.01
CA LYS A 224 12.66 9.76 11.20
C LYS A 224 12.24 8.63 10.27
N ILE A 225 12.67 8.67 9.00
CA ILE A 225 12.36 7.62 8.01
C ILE A 225 13.03 6.30 8.41
N PHE A 226 14.33 6.31 8.73
CA PHE A 226 15.05 5.13 9.18
C PHE A 226 14.48 4.55 10.48
N PHE A 227 13.97 5.39 11.37
CA PHE A 227 13.23 4.97 12.56
C PHE A 227 11.93 4.23 12.22
N CYS A 228 11.11 4.77 11.31
CA CYS A 228 9.90 4.10 10.83
C CYS A 228 10.21 2.76 10.16
N LEU A 229 11.26 2.70 9.32
CA LEU A 229 11.72 1.45 8.73
C LEU A 229 12.15 0.44 9.80
N SER A 230 12.88 0.87 10.83
CA SER A 230 13.24 -0.01 11.94
C SER A 230 12.00 -0.60 12.61
N ALA A 231 10.94 0.18 12.81
CA ALA A 231 9.69 -0.32 13.41
C ALA A 231 9.02 -1.37 12.50
N VAL A 232 8.97 -1.13 11.19
CA VAL A 232 8.45 -2.07 10.19
C VAL A 232 9.20 -3.41 10.26
N PHE A 233 10.54 -3.40 10.23
CA PHE A 233 11.33 -4.63 10.30
C PHE A 233 11.24 -5.32 11.66
N ALA A 234 11.11 -4.56 12.76
CA ALA A 234 10.86 -5.13 14.08
C ALA A 234 9.52 -5.91 14.09
N ASN A 235 8.44 -5.32 13.55
CA ASN A 235 7.15 -5.99 13.45
C ASN A 235 7.21 -7.26 12.59
N ILE A 236 7.89 -7.21 11.45
CA ILE A 236 8.05 -8.36 10.55
C ILE A 236 8.83 -9.48 11.23
N SER A 237 9.86 -9.15 12.02
CA SER A 237 10.67 -10.14 12.75
C SER A 237 9.88 -10.95 13.78
N HIS A 238 8.75 -10.39 14.22
CA HIS A 238 7.81 -11.02 15.15
C HIS A 238 6.73 -11.83 14.42
N SER A 239 6.28 -11.36 13.27
CA SER A 239 5.19 -11.99 12.53
C SER A 239 5.58 -13.40 12.04
N ASN A 240 4.61 -14.32 12.02
CA ASN A 240 4.76 -15.67 11.44
C ASN A 240 5.05 -15.68 9.92
N VAL A 241 5.28 -14.51 9.32
CA VAL A 241 5.52 -14.28 7.89
C VAL A 241 6.67 -15.12 7.36
N PHE A 242 7.75 -15.26 8.13
CA PHE A 242 8.91 -16.08 7.77
C PHE A 242 9.02 -17.35 8.61
N ASN A 243 7.90 -17.86 9.14
CA ASN A 243 7.90 -19.07 9.96
C ASN A 243 8.51 -20.25 9.20
N GLY A 244 9.37 -21.01 9.87
CA GLY A 244 10.15 -22.12 9.33
C GLY A 244 11.47 -21.74 8.66
N ILE A 245 11.73 -20.48 8.29
CA ILE A 245 13.07 -20.08 7.81
C ILE A 245 14.02 -19.94 9.00
N PRO A 246 15.08 -20.76 9.10
CA PRO A 246 16.02 -20.70 10.22
C PRO A 246 16.65 -19.32 10.39
N ASP A 247 16.73 -18.84 11.63
CA ASP A 247 17.30 -17.54 12.02
C ASP A 247 16.66 -16.29 11.39
N ALA A 248 15.54 -16.41 10.67
CA ALA A 248 14.91 -15.28 10.00
C ALA A 248 14.55 -14.15 10.96
N SER A 249 13.91 -14.48 12.09
CA SER A 249 13.58 -13.51 13.14
C SER A 249 14.84 -12.80 13.66
N LYS A 250 15.92 -13.54 13.92
CA LYS A 250 17.19 -12.99 14.41
C LYS A 250 17.79 -12.02 13.41
N THR A 251 17.86 -12.39 12.14
CA THR A 251 18.38 -11.56 11.05
C THR A 251 17.56 -10.28 10.86
N LEU A 252 16.23 -10.38 10.89
CA LEU A 252 15.34 -9.23 10.76
C LEU A 252 15.46 -8.27 11.95
N LYS A 253 15.58 -8.78 13.18
CA LYS A 253 15.82 -7.94 14.38
C LYS A 253 17.15 -7.21 14.30
N ARG A 254 18.21 -7.89 13.86
CA ARG A 254 19.54 -7.26 13.64
C ARG A 254 19.46 -6.15 12.60
N TYR A 255 18.73 -6.38 11.50
CA TYR A 255 18.55 -5.36 10.48
C TYR A 255 17.70 -4.18 10.96
N ALA A 256 16.62 -4.44 11.72
CA ALA A 256 15.85 -3.40 12.39
C ALA A 256 16.76 -2.55 13.30
N PHE A 257 17.62 -3.19 14.10
CA PHE A 257 18.59 -2.46 14.92
C PHE A 257 19.59 -1.65 14.09
N ALA A 258 20.11 -2.18 12.98
CA ALA A 258 21.02 -1.45 12.11
C ALA A 258 20.37 -0.17 11.53
N LEU A 259 19.08 -0.24 11.18
CA LEU A 259 18.29 0.94 10.77
C LEU A 259 18.12 1.94 11.91
N LEU A 260 17.79 1.47 13.13
CA LEU A 260 17.65 2.31 14.32
C LEU A 260 18.97 3.00 14.71
N ALA A 261 20.08 2.27 14.68
CA ALA A 261 21.41 2.79 14.94
C ALA A 261 21.77 3.87 13.90
N LYS A 262 21.45 3.65 12.62
CA LYS A 262 21.66 4.66 11.58
C LYS A 262 20.78 5.89 11.82
N ALA A 263 19.51 5.72 12.19
CA ALA A 263 18.62 6.83 12.54
C ALA A 263 19.22 7.67 13.67
N HIS A 264 19.61 7.03 14.78
CA HIS A 264 20.23 7.71 15.91
C HIS A 264 21.52 8.46 15.53
N SER A 265 22.37 7.87 14.67
CA SER A 265 23.60 8.54 14.20
C SER A 265 23.36 9.78 13.32
N LEU A 266 22.19 9.87 12.69
CA LEU A 266 21.81 11.02 11.84
C LEU A 266 21.21 12.15 12.67
N ASP A 267 20.53 11.81 13.77
CA ASP A 267 19.97 12.78 14.71
C ASP A 267 19.82 12.13 16.10
N GLU A 268 20.82 12.33 16.94
CA GLU A 268 20.86 11.80 18.31
C GLU A 268 19.81 12.45 19.23
N SER A 269 19.26 13.61 18.83
CA SER A 269 18.21 14.29 19.59
C SER A 269 16.82 13.70 19.34
N MET A 270 16.66 12.92 18.26
CA MET A 270 15.37 12.33 17.86
C MET A 270 14.80 11.42 18.94
N ILE A 271 15.63 10.64 19.65
CA ILE A 271 15.22 9.83 20.81
C ILE A 271 16.30 9.93 21.88
N SER A 272 15.92 9.84 23.16
CA SER A 272 16.92 9.84 24.22
C SER A 272 17.82 8.60 24.17
N ASN A 273 19.05 8.72 24.64
CA ASN A 273 19.97 7.59 24.83
C ASN A 273 19.36 6.45 25.65
N GLN A 274 18.50 6.77 26.62
CA GLN A 274 17.78 5.76 27.40
C GLN A 274 16.80 4.97 26.53
N THR A 275 15.98 5.66 25.73
CA THR A 275 15.04 5.02 24.81
C THR A 275 15.76 4.18 23.75
N PHE A 276 16.84 4.72 23.16
CA PHE A 276 17.67 3.99 22.21
C PHE A 276 18.21 2.68 22.80
N ASN A 277 18.76 2.73 24.02
CA ASN A 277 19.29 1.54 24.68
C ASN A 277 18.19 0.52 25.05
N THR A 278 17.00 0.97 25.43
CA THR A 278 15.85 0.07 25.63
C THR A 278 15.50 -0.68 24.35
N TYR A 279 15.39 0.03 23.23
CA TYR A 279 15.05 -0.57 21.94
C TYR A 279 16.13 -1.52 21.45
N LYS A 280 17.40 -1.12 21.59
CA LYS A 280 18.57 -1.95 21.33
C LYS A 280 18.53 -3.26 22.11
N THR A 281 18.27 -3.21 23.42
CA THR A 281 18.21 -4.42 24.25
C THR A 281 17.12 -5.36 23.75
N VAL A 282 15.93 -4.86 23.40
CA VAL A 282 14.84 -5.72 22.91
C VAL A 282 15.16 -6.32 21.54
N LEU A 283 15.79 -5.58 20.64
CA LEU A 283 16.14 -6.05 19.30
C LEU A 283 17.33 -7.04 19.30
N LEU A 284 18.27 -6.90 20.23
CA LEU A 284 19.49 -7.73 20.29
C LEU A 284 19.48 -8.80 21.39
N ASP A 285 18.44 -8.88 22.23
CA ASP A 285 18.31 -9.94 23.23
C ASP A 285 17.91 -11.26 22.57
N PHE A 286 18.91 -12.04 22.19
CA PHE A 286 18.76 -13.39 21.63
C PHE A 286 18.85 -14.50 22.68
N ASN A 287 19.13 -14.16 23.95
CA ASN A 287 19.38 -15.16 25.00
C ASN A 287 18.09 -15.73 25.58
N ASN A 288 16.95 -15.05 25.40
CA ASN A 288 15.64 -15.50 25.86
C ASN A 288 14.81 -16.20 24.78
N LEU A 289 15.41 -16.61 23.65
CA LEU A 289 14.73 -17.25 22.50
C LEU A 289 14.04 -18.59 22.83
N SER A 290 14.29 -19.19 24.01
CA SER A 290 13.66 -20.43 24.46
C SER A 290 12.16 -20.31 24.75
N ASN A 291 11.65 -19.09 24.96
CA ASN A 291 10.21 -18.82 25.04
C ASN A 291 9.79 -17.90 23.89
N GLU A 292 9.36 -18.50 22.79
CA GLU A 292 8.98 -17.81 21.56
C GLU A 292 7.86 -16.80 21.79
N GLU A 293 6.80 -17.18 22.52
CA GLU A 293 5.67 -16.31 22.87
C GLU A 293 6.10 -15.06 23.65
N ALA A 294 7.00 -15.21 24.63
CA ALA A 294 7.50 -14.08 25.41
C ALA A 294 8.32 -13.11 24.55
N ASN A 295 9.12 -13.61 23.62
CA ASN A 295 9.85 -12.75 22.68
C ASN A 295 8.91 -12.05 21.70
N GLN A 296 7.86 -12.76 21.28
CA GLN A 296 6.86 -12.22 20.39
C GLN A 296 6.15 -11.02 21.03
N LEU A 297 5.69 -11.17 22.28
CA LEU A 297 5.09 -10.09 23.06
C LEU A 297 6.03 -8.89 23.28
N ARG A 298 7.32 -9.13 23.53
CA ARG A 298 8.30 -8.05 23.72
C ARG A 298 8.52 -7.22 22.44
N ILE A 299 8.62 -7.88 21.29
CA ILE A 299 8.80 -7.19 20.01
C ILE A 299 7.51 -6.48 19.58
N SER A 300 6.35 -7.08 19.80
CA SER A 300 5.05 -6.43 19.58
C SER A 300 4.88 -5.18 20.44
N SER A 301 5.30 -5.24 21.72
CA SER A 301 5.29 -4.08 22.62
C SER A 301 6.26 -2.99 22.15
N LEU A 302 7.48 -3.37 21.75
CA LEU A 302 8.45 -2.44 21.17
C LEU A 302 7.89 -1.74 19.92
N TYR A 303 7.30 -2.51 19.00
CA TYR A 303 6.70 -1.96 17.78
C TYR A 303 5.62 -0.92 18.11
N ARG A 304 4.71 -1.26 19.02
CA ARG A 304 3.65 -0.34 19.47
C ARG A 304 4.22 0.93 20.09
N ASP A 305 5.28 0.82 20.87
CA ASP A 305 5.94 1.97 21.48
C ASP A 305 6.63 2.86 20.43
N MET A 306 7.31 2.27 19.44
CA MET A 306 7.92 2.99 18.32
C MET A 306 6.86 3.72 17.47
N VAL A 307 5.77 3.04 17.11
CA VAL A 307 4.65 3.63 16.36
C VAL A 307 4.02 4.76 17.15
N ARG A 308 3.73 4.55 18.43
CA ARG A 308 3.18 5.58 19.30
C ARG A 308 4.11 6.79 19.37
N TYR A 309 5.41 6.58 19.54
CA TYR A 309 6.41 7.65 19.54
C TYR A 309 6.36 8.47 18.24
N ALA A 310 6.42 7.78 17.10
CA ALA A 310 6.38 8.39 15.77
C ALA A 310 5.06 9.13 15.52
N GLN A 311 3.93 8.58 15.97
CA GLN A 311 2.61 9.21 15.85
C GLN A 311 2.56 10.54 16.59
N TYR A 312 3.19 10.65 17.77
CA TYR A 312 3.21 11.89 18.55
C TYR A 312 4.21 12.94 18.04
N ARG A 313 5.29 12.52 17.38
CA ARG A 313 6.41 13.39 17.02
C ARG A 313 6.50 13.74 15.53
N PHE A 314 6.11 12.82 14.67
CA PHE A 314 6.26 12.92 13.21
C PHE A 314 5.23 12.05 12.47
N SER A 315 3.94 12.20 12.82
CA SER A 315 2.82 11.41 12.27
C SER A 315 2.77 11.38 10.74
N LYS A 316 3.11 12.49 10.07
CA LYS A 316 3.19 12.55 8.61
C LYS A 316 4.20 11.53 8.05
N VAL A 317 5.42 11.51 8.60
CA VAL A 317 6.46 10.54 8.20
C VAL A 317 6.00 9.12 8.51
N LEU A 318 5.38 8.89 9.68
CA LEU A 318 4.86 7.58 10.04
C LEU A 318 3.84 7.06 9.00
N SER A 319 2.86 7.89 8.63
CA SER A 319 1.81 7.53 7.67
C SER A 319 2.32 7.25 6.26
N GLU A 320 3.47 7.83 5.89
CA GLU A 320 4.05 7.68 4.57
C GLU A 320 4.94 6.44 4.42
N TRP A 321 5.52 5.96 5.53
CA TRP A 321 6.60 4.95 5.53
C TRP A 321 6.25 3.67 6.27
N THR A 322 5.08 3.60 6.91
CA THR A 322 4.57 2.41 7.60
C THR A 322 3.33 1.89 6.89
N PRO A 323 3.15 0.57 6.76
CA PRO A 323 1.96 0.02 6.14
C PRO A 323 0.69 0.37 6.91
N ASP A 324 -0.35 0.83 6.22
CA ASP A 324 -1.64 1.22 6.84
C ASP A 324 -2.27 0.11 7.66
N ALA A 325 -2.09 -1.14 7.23
CA ALA A 325 -2.60 -2.29 7.97
C ALA A 325 -2.03 -2.38 9.39
N TRP A 326 -0.88 -1.75 9.66
CA TRP A 326 -0.15 -1.84 10.91
C TRP A 326 -0.18 -0.56 11.75
N LEU A 327 -0.77 0.51 11.22
CA LEU A 327 -1.16 1.71 11.97
C LEU A 327 -2.51 1.46 12.67
#